data_AF-A0A858BU21-F1
#
_entry.id   AF-A0A858BU21-F1
#
_cell.length_a   1.000
_cell.length_b   1.000
_cell.length_c   1.000
_cell.angle_alpha   90.00
_cell.angle_beta   90.00
_cell.angle_gamma   90.00
#
_symmetry.space_group_name_H-M   'P 1'
#
loop_
_entity.id
_entity.type
_entity.pdbx_description
1 polymer ?
#
loop_
_entity_poly.entity_id
_entity_poly.type
_entity_poly.pdbx_seq_one_letter_code
_entity_poly.pdbx_strand_id
1 'polypeptide(L)'
;MMVLISQLKESYLTADPAIWLTGLCEGIDPVLAGRLAYVAQTTGIKIKITEGYRSTARQTELYNQYLEYKRTGKGSIKSAAKPGTSWHEYRLAVDTSTQPIRGWTDAMLHKYGLCKPIASEGWHIQPIETKGQTDRVKFQPEEQEEEDVTETRVREIIKEMLAGSGDTPSSWASEAWEKAKKDGITDGKKPQGYATREQVIIMLDRR
;
A
#
# COMPACT_ATOMS: atom_id res chain seq x y z
N MET A 1 -6.07 -4.54 -2.72
CA MET A 1 -4.98 -3.85 -3.45
C MET A 1 -3.81 -3.77 -2.47
N MET A 2 -2.73 -4.54 -2.68
CA MET A 2 -1.56 -4.51 -1.79
C MET A 2 -1.01 -3.08 -1.73
N VAL A 3 -1.07 -2.46 -0.55
CA VAL A 3 -0.55 -1.11 -0.34
C VAL A 3 0.96 -1.22 -0.23
N LEU A 4 1.68 -0.57 -1.14
CA LEU A 4 3.13 -0.46 -1.02
C LEU A 4 3.44 0.38 0.23
N ILE A 5 4.19 -0.16 1.19
CA ILE A 5 4.59 0.59 2.40
C ILE A 5 5.99 1.14 2.15
N SER A 6 6.13 2.47 2.17
CA SER A 6 7.43 3.11 1.98
C SER A 6 8.32 2.92 3.21
N GLN A 7 9.62 2.80 2.97
CA GLN A 7 10.67 2.82 4.00
C GLN A 7 11.41 4.18 4.03
N LEU A 8 10.95 5.17 3.26
CA LEU A 8 11.54 6.51 3.24
C LEU A 8 11.08 7.33 4.46
N LYS A 9 11.90 8.32 4.83
CA LYS A 9 11.56 9.22 5.94
C LYS A 9 10.34 10.08 5.60
N GLU A 10 9.42 10.22 6.53
CA GLU A 10 8.23 11.08 6.36
C GLU A 10 8.49 12.55 6.71
N SER A 11 9.76 12.96 6.85
CA SER A 11 10.14 14.33 7.23
C SER A 11 9.93 15.38 6.13
N TYR A 12 9.58 14.97 4.91
CA TYR A 12 9.35 15.86 3.78
C TYR A 12 7.88 15.89 3.40
N LEU A 13 7.41 17.08 3.01
CA LEU A 13 6.02 17.27 2.61
C LEU A 13 5.68 16.45 1.37
N THR A 14 4.48 15.89 1.39
CA THR A 14 3.90 15.12 0.30
C THR A 14 2.57 15.75 -0.12
N ALA A 15 2.16 15.50 -1.35
CA ALA A 15 0.82 15.79 -1.85
C ALA A 15 0.24 14.53 -2.50
N ASP A 16 -1.06 14.56 -2.84
CA ASP A 16 -1.72 13.44 -3.50
C ASP A 16 -1.15 13.21 -4.93
N PRO A 17 -0.48 12.08 -5.18
CA PRO A 17 0.06 11.76 -6.50
C PRO A 17 -1.01 11.64 -7.58
N ALA A 18 -2.23 11.22 -7.25
CA ALA A 18 -3.30 11.02 -8.24
C ALA A 18 -3.76 12.34 -8.88
N ILE A 19 -3.59 13.46 -8.18
CA ILE A 19 -3.95 14.80 -8.68
C ILE A 19 -2.84 15.36 -9.58
N TRP A 20 -1.59 15.16 -9.17
CA TRP A 20 -0.45 15.93 -9.65
C TRP A 20 0.52 15.15 -10.55
N LEU A 21 0.52 13.83 -10.48
CA LEU A 21 1.33 12.96 -11.34
C LEU A 21 0.48 12.31 -12.43
N THR A 22 1.10 12.07 -13.58
CA THR A 22 0.47 11.42 -14.74
C THR A 22 1.46 10.48 -15.44
N GLY A 23 0.99 9.57 -16.29
CA GLY A 23 1.86 8.64 -17.01
C GLY A 23 2.15 7.36 -16.21
N LEU A 24 3.38 6.84 -16.31
CA LEU A 24 3.76 5.54 -15.74
C LEU A 24 4.06 5.64 -14.24
N CYS A 25 3.00 5.91 -13.45
CA CYS A 25 3.12 6.10 -12.00
C CYS A 25 3.06 4.78 -11.21
N GLU A 26 2.73 3.67 -11.87
CA GLU A 26 2.56 2.38 -11.22
C GLU A 26 3.86 1.86 -10.61
N GLY A 27 3.74 1.40 -9.37
CA GLY A 27 4.83 0.74 -8.67
C GLY A 27 5.95 1.65 -8.21
N ILE A 28 5.78 2.97 -8.23
CA ILE A 28 6.68 3.93 -7.58
C ILE A 28 6.43 3.90 -6.06
N ASP A 29 7.49 4.08 -5.27
CA ASP A 29 7.35 4.26 -3.82
C ASP A 29 6.38 5.43 -3.49
N PRO A 30 5.41 5.25 -2.58
CA PRO A 30 4.36 6.24 -2.35
C PRO A 30 4.89 7.53 -1.71
N VAL A 31 5.97 7.49 -0.92
CA VAL A 31 6.59 8.70 -0.37
C VAL A 31 7.37 9.44 -1.45
N LEU A 32 8.08 8.72 -2.33
CA LEU A 32 8.70 9.32 -3.52
C LEU A 32 7.66 9.99 -4.42
N ALA A 33 6.57 9.28 -4.73
CA ALA A 33 5.47 9.82 -5.51
C ALA A 33 4.84 11.04 -4.81
N GLY A 34 4.64 10.97 -3.50
CA GLY A 34 4.10 12.08 -2.70
C GLY A 34 4.99 13.31 -2.72
N ARG A 35 6.31 13.17 -2.58
CA ARG A 35 7.27 14.28 -2.66
C ARG A 35 7.28 14.92 -4.05
N LEU A 36 7.24 14.11 -5.11
CA LEU A 36 7.11 14.62 -6.49
C LEU A 36 5.79 15.37 -6.70
N ALA A 37 4.69 14.83 -6.18
CA ALA A 37 3.39 15.49 -6.22
C ALA A 37 3.41 16.84 -5.48
N TYR A 38 4.15 16.94 -4.39
CA TYR A 38 4.33 18.21 -3.68
C TYR A 38 5.16 19.22 -4.50
N VAL A 39 6.19 18.77 -5.22
CA VAL A 39 6.89 19.63 -6.20
C VAL A 39 5.93 20.13 -7.28
N ALA A 40 5.12 19.25 -7.84
CA ALA A 40 4.11 19.58 -8.84
C ALA A 40 3.09 20.60 -8.31
N GLN A 41 2.61 20.41 -7.09
CA GLN A 41 1.69 21.32 -6.41
C GLN A 41 2.29 22.70 -6.21
N THR A 42 3.52 22.78 -5.69
CA THR A 42 4.19 24.07 -5.42
C THR A 42 4.57 24.82 -6.69
N THR A 43 4.77 24.12 -7.81
CA THR A 43 5.06 24.73 -9.12
C THR A 43 3.81 24.98 -9.96
N GLY A 44 2.65 24.43 -9.58
CA GLY A 44 1.43 24.47 -10.37
C GLY A 44 1.50 23.64 -11.66
N ILE A 45 2.44 22.71 -11.79
CA ILE A 45 2.68 21.93 -13.01
C ILE A 45 2.52 20.44 -12.71
N LYS A 46 1.66 19.77 -13.48
CA LYS A 46 1.54 18.32 -13.41
C LYS A 46 2.78 17.64 -13.99
N ILE A 47 3.32 16.66 -13.28
CA ILE A 47 4.52 15.93 -13.70
C ILE A 47 4.09 14.68 -14.45
N LYS A 48 4.58 14.53 -15.68
CA LYS A 48 4.43 13.29 -16.45
C LYS A 48 5.62 12.38 -16.18
N ILE A 49 5.37 11.24 -15.55
CA ILE A 49 6.35 10.17 -15.37
C ILE A 49 6.45 9.38 -16.66
N THR A 50 7.64 9.39 -17.26
CA THR A 50 7.94 8.61 -18.47
C THR A 50 8.42 7.22 -18.14
N GLU A 51 9.07 7.05 -16.99
CA GLU A 51 9.47 5.73 -16.49
C GLU A 51 9.48 5.72 -14.96
N GLY A 52 8.89 4.69 -14.36
CA GLY A 52 8.79 4.49 -12.91
C GLY A 52 9.47 3.19 -12.52
N TYR A 53 8.69 2.22 -12.05
CA TYR A 53 9.21 0.89 -11.73
C TYR A 53 9.68 0.13 -12.98
N ARG A 54 10.83 -0.55 -12.86
CA ARG A 54 11.38 -1.41 -13.91
C ARG A 54 11.78 -2.76 -13.32
N SER A 55 11.30 -3.86 -13.90
CA SER A 55 11.67 -5.20 -13.44
C SER A 55 13.14 -5.53 -13.72
N THR A 56 13.71 -6.47 -12.97
CA THR A 56 15.08 -6.95 -13.19
C THR A 56 15.26 -7.56 -14.58
N ALA A 57 14.27 -8.31 -15.08
CA ALA A 57 14.30 -8.87 -16.44
C ALA A 57 14.43 -7.77 -17.50
N ARG A 58 13.65 -6.68 -17.36
CA ARG A 58 13.73 -5.53 -18.26
C ARG A 58 15.07 -4.80 -18.14
N GLN A 59 15.60 -4.67 -16.91
CA GLN A 59 16.94 -4.08 -16.71
C GLN A 59 18.03 -4.93 -17.37
N THR A 60 17.93 -6.26 -17.32
CA THR A 60 18.84 -7.19 -18.02
C THR A 60 18.81 -6.99 -19.53
N GLU A 61 17.62 -6.84 -20.11
CA GLU A 61 17.48 -6.57 -21.53
C GLU A 61 18.16 -5.25 -21.94
N LEU A 62 17.91 -4.17 -21.20
CA LEU A 62 18.53 -2.87 -21.45
C LEU A 62 20.05 -2.91 -21.27
N TYR A 63 20.54 -3.63 -20.26
CA TYR A 63 21.96 -3.80 -20.02
C TYR A 63 22.63 -4.58 -21.16
N ASN A 64 21.99 -5.63 -21.68
CA ASN A 64 22.50 -6.38 -22.84
C ASN A 64 22.55 -5.49 -24.10
N GLN A 65 21.53 -4.66 -24.33
CA GLN A 65 21.54 -3.69 -25.44
C GLN A 65 22.67 -2.66 -25.29
N TYR A 66 22.94 -2.20 -24.06
CA TYR A 66 24.07 -1.32 -23.77
C TYR A 66 25.43 -2.02 -24.01
N LEU A 67 25.58 -3.29 -23.64
CA LEU A 67 26.78 -4.07 -23.96
C LEU A 67 27.00 -4.20 -25.47
N GLU A 68 25.93 -4.41 -26.23
CA GLU A 68 25.99 -4.48 -27.69
C GLU A 68 26.38 -3.12 -28.30
N TYR A 69 25.82 -2.02 -27.78
CA TYR A 69 26.25 -0.67 -28.17
C TYR A 69 27.73 -0.44 -27.86
N LYS A 70 28.22 -0.84 -26.68
CA LYS A 70 29.64 -0.75 -26.35
C LYS A 70 30.53 -1.57 -27.28
N ARG A 71 30.04 -2.72 -27.76
CA ARG A 71 30.77 -3.62 -28.66
C ARG A 71 30.81 -3.10 -30.10
N THR A 72 29.71 -2.54 -30.58
CA THR A 72 29.51 -2.23 -32.01
C THR A 72 29.48 -0.73 -32.34
N GLY A 73 29.33 0.14 -31.33
CA GLY A 73 29.02 1.55 -31.49
C GLY A 73 27.61 1.83 -32.03
N LYS A 74 26.78 0.80 -32.25
CA LYS A 74 25.44 0.90 -32.83
C LYS A 74 24.40 0.49 -31.79
N GLY A 75 23.37 1.32 -31.61
CA GLY A 75 22.28 1.04 -30.67
C GLY A 75 21.66 2.29 -30.08
N SER A 76 20.40 2.17 -29.67
CA SER A 76 19.63 3.26 -29.07
C SER A 76 19.94 3.44 -27.58
N ILE A 77 20.38 2.39 -26.88
CA ILE A 77 20.69 2.41 -25.45
C ILE A 77 22.18 2.68 -25.25
N LYS A 78 22.51 3.91 -24.86
CA LYS A 78 23.90 4.38 -24.71
C LYS A 78 24.45 4.26 -23.28
N SER A 79 23.57 3.98 -22.32
CA SER A 79 23.91 3.79 -20.90
C SER A 79 22.84 2.94 -20.25
N ALA A 80 23.24 1.99 -19.41
CA ALA A 80 22.35 1.22 -18.55
C ALA A 80 23.11 0.72 -17.32
N ALA A 81 22.48 0.81 -16.14
CA ALA A 81 23.01 0.22 -14.91
C ALA A 81 23.01 -1.32 -15.00
N LYS A 82 23.89 -1.97 -14.23
CA LYS A 82 23.88 -3.44 -14.11
C LYS A 82 22.54 -3.90 -13.50
N PRO A 83 21.96 -5.03 -13.92
CA PRO A 83 20.77 -5.59 -13.28
C PRO A 83 21.00 -5.80 -11.78
N GLY A 84 20.01 -5.48 -10.96
CA GLY A 84 20.13 -5.43 -9.50
C GLY A 84 20.75 -4.14 -8.96
N THR A 85 21.14 -3.18 -9.81
CA THR A 85 21.75 -1.91 -9.39
C THR A 85 21.05 -0.69 -9.97
N SER A 86 19.87 -0.84 -10.56
CA SER A 86 19.04 0.29 -10.99
C SER A 86 18.04 0.64 -9.90
N TRP A 87 17.96 1.89 -9.46
CA TRP A 87 16.97 2.33 -8.46
C TRP A 87 15.51 2.20 -8.94
N HIS A 88 15.29 2.08 -10.25
CA HIS A 88 13.97 1.73 -10.81
C HIS A 88 13.52 0.32 -10.41
N GLU A 89 14.46 -0.63 -10.22
CA GLU A 89 14.14 -1.97 -9.71
C GLU A 89 13.72 -1.97 -8.25
N TYR A 90 14.09 -0.91 -7.53
CA TYR A 90 13.79 -0.71 -6.12
C TYR A 90 12.60 0.21 -5.91
N ARG A 91 11.94 0.68 -6.98
CA ARG A 91 10.81 1.63 -6.94
C ARG A 91 11.18 3.02 -6.41
N LEU A 92 12.48 3.31 -6.30
CA LEU A 92 13.06 4.53 -5.72
C LEU A 92 13.68 5.44 -6.79
N ALA A 93 13.22 5.34 -8.03
CA ALA A 93 13.60 6.25 -9.10
C ALA A 93 12.44 6.49 -10.05
N VAL A 94 12.44 7.69 -10.61
CA VAL A 94 11.54 8.09 -11.69
C VAL A 94 12.31 8.84 -12.76
N ASP A 95 11.89 8.67 -14.01
CA ASP A 95 12.30 9.51 -15.11
C ASP A 95 11.14 10.39 -15.55
N THR A 96 11.42 11.67 -15.78
CA THR A 96 10.46 12.63 -16.32
C THR A 96 11.09 13.54 -17.36
N SER A 97 10.32 13.85 -18.41
CA SER A 97 10.67 14.86 -19.39
C SER A 97 10.05 16.23 -19.10
N THR A 98 9.30 16.37 -17.99
CA THR A 98 8.52 17.57 -17.65
C THR A 98 9.44 18.75 -17.29
N GLN A 99 9.19 19.90 -17.91
CA GLN A 99 9.84 21.18 -17.55
C GLN A 99 8.98 21.95 -16.54
N PRO A 100 9.58 22.77 -15.66
CA PRO A 100 11.01 23.08 -15.54
C PRO A 100 11.80 22.04 -14.73
N ILE A 101 11.13 21.03 -14.16
CA ILE A 101 11.73 20.06 -13.22
C ILE A 101 12.93 19.35 -13.83
N ARG A 102 12.87 18.99 -15.12
CA ARG A 102 14.03 18.42 -15.84
C ARG A 102 15.25 19.34 -15.81
N GLY A 103 15.07 20.66 -15.88
CA GLY A 103 16.12 21.66 -15.80
C GLY A 103 16.58 22.02 -14.38
N TRP A 104 15.88 21.58 -13.33
CA TRP A 104 16.27 21.89 -11.95
C TRP A 104 17.54 21.19 -11.53
N THR A 105 18.34 21.89 -10.71
CA THR A 105 19.57 21.38 -10.12
C THR A 105 19.29 20.45 -8.93
N ASP A 106 20.28 19.64 -8.58
CA ASP A 106 20.24 18.77 -7.39
C ASP A 106 19.91 19.55 -6.11
N ALA A 107 20.53 20.72 -5.93
CA ALA A 107 20.29 21.59 -4.77
C ALA A 107 18.84 22.10 -4.67
N MET A 108 18.18 22.37 -5.81
CA MET A 108 16.78 22.80 -5.82
C MET A 108 15.82 21.69 -5.39
N LEU A 109 16.21 20.43 -5.58
CA LEU A 109 15.39 19.27 -5.24
C LEU A 109 15.58 18.80 -3.80
N HIS A 110 16.75 19.08 -3.19
CA HIS A 110 17.03 18.69 -1.82
C HIS A 110 15.99 19.18 -0.81
N LYS A 111 15.43 20.40 -0.99
CA LYS A 111 14.38 20.93 -0.11
C LYS A 111 13.09 20.11 -0.11
N TYR A 112 12.90 19.24 -1.11
CA TYR A 112 11.77 18.32 -1.23
C TYR A 112 12.15 16.87 -0.89
N GLY A 113 13.37 16.64 -0.41
CA GLY A 113 13.87 15.28 -0.17
C GLY A 113 14.10 14.49 -1.45
N LEU A 114 14.40 15.19 -2.55
CA LEU A 114 14.67 14.60 -3.85
C LEU A 114 16.09 14.97 -4.29
N CYS A 115 16.69 14.16 -5.15
CA CYS A 115 18.01 14.42 -5.71
C CYS A 115 18.12 13.96 -7.17
N LYS A 116 19.13 14.50 -7.87
CA LYS A 116 19.57 14.09 -9.20
C LYS A 116 21.04 13.69 -9.13
N PRO A 117 21.34 12.42 -8.79
CA PRO A 117 22.71 12.01 -8.54
C PRO A 117 23.56 11.96 -9.83
N ILE A 118 22.93 11.90 -10.99
CA ILE A 118 23.60 11.78 -12.30
C ILE A 118 23.43 13.10 -13.06
N ALA A 119 24.50 13.91 -13.12
CA ALA A 119 24.47 15.25 -13.71
C ALA A 119 24.08 15.26 -15.20
N SER A 120 24.45 14.23 -15.95
CA SER A 120 24.11 14.10 -17.37
C SER A 120 22.67 13.63 -17.63
N GLU A 121 21.96 13.14 -16.61
CA GLU A 121 20.62 12.57 -16.72
C GLU A 121 19.59 13.48 -16.03
N GLY A 122 19.42 14.70 -16.56
CA GLY A 122 18.50 15.69 -15.97
C GLY A 122 17.03 15.24 -15.85
N TRP A 123 16.66 14.12 -16.49
CA TRP A 123 15.35 13.49 -16.39
C TRP A 123 15.20 12.56 -15.17
N HIS A 124 16.30 12.09 -14.58
CA HIS A 124 16.31 11.03 -13.57
C HIS A 124 16.28 11.60 -12.16
N ILE A 125 15.27 11.23 -11.36
CA ILE A 125 15.04 11.74 -10.00
C ILE A 125 14.90 10.59 -9.02
N GLN A 126 15.51 10.74 -7.84
CA GLN A 126 15.47 9.78 -6.74
C GLN A 126 15.18 10.50 -5.40
N PRO A 127 14.78 9.78 -4.34
CA PRO A 127 14.80 10.29 -2.98
C PRO A 127 16.21 10.71 -2.56
N ILE A 128 16.34 11.67 -1.66
CA ILE A 128 17.66 12.12 -1.16
C ILE A 128 18.39 11.02 -0.38
N GLU A 129 17.65 10.09 0.21
CA GLU A 129 18.17 8.97 1.00
C GLU A 129 18.97 7.97 0.17
N THR A 130 18.72 7.87 -1.14
CA THR A 130 19.47 6.96 -2.03
C THR A 130 20.85 7.50 -2.38
N LYS A 131 21.13 8.78 -2.09
CA LYS A 131 22.38 9.44 -2.45
C LYS A 131 23.55 8.83 -1.69
N GLY A 132 24.47 8.19 -2.43
CA GLY A 132 25.64 7.53 -1.86
C GLY A 132 25.37 6.12 -1.30
N GLN A 133 24.16 5.59 -1.47
CA GLN A 133 23.80 4.26 -0.97
C GLN A 133 24.22 3.14 -1.95
N THR A 134 24.91 2.13 -1.43
CA THR A 134 25.28 0.91 -2.18
C THR A 134 24.48 -0.31 -1.76
N ASP A 135 24.05 -0.37 -0.50
CA ASP A 135 23.20 -1.43 0.02
C ASP A 135 21.74 -1.14 -0.30
N ARG A 136 21.12 -2.03 -1.06
CA ARG A 136 19.78 -1.83 -1.59
C ARG A 136 18.92 -3.05 -1.34
N VAL A 137 17.81 -2.84 -0.65
CA VAL A 137 16.83 -3.88 -0.36
C VAL A 137 15.62 -3.65 -1.26
N LYS A 138 15.30 -4.62 -2.10
CA LYS A 138 14.11 -4.53 -2.97
C LYS A 138 12.88 -4.59 -2.07
N PHE A 139 11.95 -3.66 -2.27
CA PHE A 139 10.61 -3.84 -1.73
C PHE A 139 10.00 -5.07 -2.40
N GLN A 140 9.99 -6.17 -1.67
CA GLN A 140 9.05 -7.25 -1.89
C GLN A 140 7.84 -6.84 -1.06
N PRO A 141 6.63 -6.72 -1.64
CA PRO A 141 5.47 -6.69 -0.78
C PRO A 141 5.61 -7.90 0.13
N GLU A 142 5.59 -7.69 1.44
CA GLU A 142 5.24 -8.80 2.32
C GLU A 142 3.95 -9.34 1.70
N GLU A 143 3.98 -10.59 1.27
CA GLU A 143 2.74 -11.34 1.23
C GLU A 143 2.24 -11.21 2.65
N GLN A 144 1.32 -10.25 2.87
CA GLN A 144 0.26 -10.54 3.79
C GLN A 144 -0.28 -11.84 3.21
N GLU A 145 0.16 -12.95 3.80
CA GLU A 145 -0.75 -14.06 4.02
C GLU A 145 -2.06 -13.34 4.35
N GLU A 146 -3.00 -13.35 3.40
CA GLU A 146 -4.39 -13.37 3.84
C GLU A 146 -4.32 -14.45 4.90
N GLU A 147 -4.35 -14.07 6.18
CA GLU A 147 -4.70 -15.00 7.23
C GLU A 147 -6.05 -15.47 6.71
N ASP A 148 -6.00 -16.60 5.99
CA ASP A 148 -7.15 -17.36 5.57
C ASP A 148 -7.82 -17.55 6.90
N VAL A 149 -8.83 -16.71 7.17
CA VAL A 149 -9.46 -16.60 8.47
C VAL A 149 -10.01 -18.00 8.60
N THR A 150 -9.25 -18.85 9.30
CA THR A 150 -9.38 -20.28 9.05
C THR A 150 -10.83 -20.62 9.28
N GLU A 151 -11.38 -21.62 8.61
CA GLU A 151 -12.78 -21.97 8.83
C GLU A 151 -13.13 -22.01 10.34
N THR A 152 -12.16 -22.39 11.17
CA THR A 152 -12.13 -22.23 12.64
C THR A 152 -12.39 -20.80 13.14
N ARG A 153 -11.62 -19.78 12.73
CA ARG A 153 -11.81 -18.38 13.18
C ARG A 153 -13.12 -17.78 12.70
N VAL A 154 -13.57 -18.10 11.48
CA VAL A 154 -14.91 -17.70 11.01
C VAL A 154 -16.00 -18.35 11.86
N ARG A 155 -15.86 -19.63 12.18
CA ARG A 155 -16.78 -20.34 13.10
C ARG A 155 -16.76 -19.73 14.51
N GLU A 156 -15.62 -19.28 15.01
CA GLU A 156 -15.52 -18.59 16.30
C GLU A 156 -16.26 -17.25 16.30
N ILE A 157 -16.06 -16.41 15.28
CA ILE A 157 -16.75 -15.12 15.15
C ILE A 157 -18.26 -15.33 15.06
N ILE A 158 -18.71 -16.30 14.26
CA ILE A 158 -20.13 -16.67 14.18
C ILE A 158 -20.64 -17.12 15.55
N LYS A 159 -19.86 -17.92 16.29
CA LYS A 159 -20.23 -18.39 17.62
C LYS A 159 -20.35 -17.25 18.64
N GLU A 160 -19.43 -16.27 18.60
CA GLU A 160 -19.49 -15.05 19.42
C GLU A 160 -20.72 -14.21 19.09
N MET A 161 -21.00 -14.00 17.80
CA MET A 161 -22.21 -13.30 17.35
C MET A 161 -23.48 -14.01 17.80
N LEU A 162 -23.55 -15.33 17.63
CA LEU A 162 -24.72 -16.13 18.03
C LEU A 162 -24.92 -16.17 19.56
N ALA A 163 -23.86 -16.02 20.35
CA ALA A 163 -23.95 -16.02 21.81
C ALA A 163 -24.65 -14.77 22.37
N GLY A 164 -24.62 -13.65 21.64
CA GLY A 164 -25.17 -12.36 22.09
C GLY A 164 -24.27 -11.65 23.10
N SER A 165 -24.46 -10.35 23.28
CA SER A 165 -23.52 -9.47 24.01
C SER A 165 -23.89 -9.21 25.48
N GLY A 166 -24.79 -9.97 26.08
CA GLY A 166 -25.24 -9.69 27.44
C GLY A 166 -25.77 -10.89 28.22
N ASP A 167 -25.27 -11.02 29.45
CA ASP A 167 -25.74 -11.99 30.46
C ASP A 167 -27.00 -11.54 31.21
N THR A 168 -27.51 -10.34 30.89
CA THR A 168 -28.69 -9.76 31.52
C THR A 168 -29.75 -9.38 30.48
N PRO A 169 -31.05 -9.60 30.76
CA PRO A 169 -32.13 -9.12 29.89
C PRO A 169 -32.09 -7.61 29.74
N SER A 170 -32.49 -7.13 28.56
CA SER A 170 -32.73 -5.70 28.37
C SER A 170 -33.83 -5.20 29.32
N SER A 171 -33.76 -3.94 29.72
CA SER A 171 -34.69 -3.33 30.69
C SER A 171 -36.16 -3.55 30.33
N TRP A 172 -36.51 -3.43 29.05
CA TRP A 172 -37.88 -3.62 28.54
C TRP A 172 -38.39 -5.06 28.67
N ALA A 173 -37.50 -6.05 28.70
CA ALA A 173 -37.85 -7.48 28.76
C ALA A 173 -37.70 -8.07 30.17
N SER A 174 -37.20 -7.29 31.13
CA SER A 174 -36.80 -7.78 32.46
C SER A 174 -37.94 -8.44 33.24
N GLU A 175 -39.10 -7.80 33.32
CA GLU A 175 -40.29 -8.35 34.02
C GLU A 175 -40.81 -9.63 33.35
N ALA A 176 -40.91 -9.62 32.02
CA ALA A 176 -41.35 -10.78 31.25
C ALA A 176 -40.36 -11.96 31.36
N TRP A 177 -39.05 -11.66 31.44
CA TRP A 177 -38.00 -12.65 31.60
C TRP A 177 -38.06 -13.36 32.95
N GLU A 178 -38.22 -12.60 34.05
CA GLU A 178 -38.34 -13.19 35.39
C GLU A 178 -39.61 -14.04 35.53
N LYS A 179 -40.72 -13.60 34.94
CA LYS A 179 -41.94 -14.41 34.86
C LYS A 179 -41.70 -15.70 34.08
N ALA A 180 -41.11 -15.62 32.88
CA ALA A 180 -40.82 -16.79 32.05
C ALA A 180 -39.88 -17.79 32.74
N LYS A 181 -38.91 -17.30 33.52
CA LYS A 181 -38.03 -18.14 34.34
C LYS A 181 -38.79 -18.85 35.45
N LYS A 182 -39.69 -18.14 36.16
CA LYS A 182 -40.54 -18.71 37.22
C LYS A 182 -41.50 -19.76 36.68
N ASP A 183 -42.05 -19.53 35.49
CA ASP A 183 -43.01 -20.42 34.83
C ASP A 183 -42.32 -21.61 34.13
N GLY A 184 -40.97 -21.69 34.16
CA GLY A 184 -40.21 -22.80 33.58
C GLY A 184 -40.08 -22.76 32.04
N ILE A 185 -40.50 -21.66 31.43
CA ILE A 185 -40.47 -21.42 29.98
C ILE A 185 -39.01 -21.29 29.49
N THR A 186 -38.15 -20.66 30.29
CA THR A 186 -36.72 -20.48 29.99
C THR A 186 -35.84 -20.89 31.17
N ASP A 187 -34.59 -21.29 30.88
CA ASP A 187 -33.58 -21.62 31.89
C ASP A 187 -32.85 -20.37 32.46
N GLY A 188 -33.16 -19.19 31.91
CA GLY A 188 -32.61 -17.91 32.33
C GLY A 188 -31.22 -17.62 31.79
N LYS A 189 -30.67 -18.41 30.87
CA LYS A 189 -29.35 -18.18 30.26
C LYS A 189 -29.44 -17.45 28.93
N LYS A 190 -28.38 -16.71 28.58
CA LYS A 190 -28.20 -16.02 27.29
C LYS A 190 -29.43 -15.19 26.87
N PRO A 191 -29.88 -14.24 27.69
CA PRO A 191 -31.07 -13.44 27.39
C PRO A 191 -30.96 -12.59 26.12
N GLN A 192 -29.74 -12.30 25.67
CA GLN A 192 -29.46 -11.56 24.44
C GLN A 192 -28.91 -12.44 23.31
N GLY A 193 -28.89 -13.76 23.50
CA GLY A 193 -28.41 -14.71 22.50
C GLY A 193 -29.46 -15.03 21.44
N TYR A 194 -29.00 -15.58 20.31
CA TYR A 194 -29.90 -16.05 19.26
C TYR A 194 -30.61 -17.33 19.69
N ALA A 195 -31.93 -17.38 19.46
CA ALA A 195 -32.72 -18.59 19.64
C ALA A 195 -33.00 -19.27 18.29
N THR A 196 -32.81 -20.58 18.20
CA THR A 196 -33.23 -21.34 17.02
C THR A 196 -34.76 -21.44 16.99
N ARG A 197 -35.33 -21.73 15.81
CA ARG A 197 -36.78 -21.93 15.67
C ARG A 197 -37.27 -23.08 16.56
N GLU A 198 -36.49 -24.14 16.71
CA GLU A 198 -36.83 -25.27 17.60
C GLU A 198 -36.90 -24.83 19.07
N GLN A 199 -35.92 -24.06 19.54
CA GLN A 199 -35.93 -23.52 20.91
C GLN A 199 -37.15 -22.62 21.14
N VAL A 200 -37.47 -21.74 20.18
CA VAL A 200 -38.64 -20.87 20.28
C VAL A 200 -39.93 -21.68 20.33
N ILE A 201 -40.08 -22.72 19.49
CA ILE A 201 -41.28 -23.56 19.48
C ILE A 201 -41.44 -24.30 20.83
N ILE A 202 -40.37 -24.85 21.39
CA ILE A 202 -40.42 -25.50 22.71
C ILE A 202 -40.72 -24.50 23.83
N MET A 203 -40.18 -23.28 23.78
CA MET A 203 -40.52 -22.23 24.74
C MET A 203 -42.00 -21.84 24.67
N LEU A 204 -42.59 -21.81 23.47
CA LEU A 204 -44.02 -21.52 23.29
C LEU A 204 -44.92 -22.68 23.75
N ASP A 205 -44.48 -23.93 23.60
CA ASP A 205 -45.20 -25.13 24.05
C ASP A 205 -45.27 -25.25 25.59
N ARG A 206 -44.28 -24.69 26.29
CA ARG A 206 -44.23 -24.64 27.76
C ARG A 206 -45.14 -23.60 28.40
N ARG A 207 -45.90 -22.84 27.61
CA ARG A 207 -46.63 -21.65 28.04
C ARG A 207 -48.03 -21.94 28.56
#